data_AF-A0A2R6NQE4-F1
#
_entry.id   AF-A0A2R6NQE4-F1
#
_cell.length_a   1.000
_cell.length_b   1.000
_cell.length_c   1.000
_cell.angle_alpha   90.00
_cell.angle_beta   90.00
_cell.angle_gamma   90.00
#
_symmetry.space_group_name_H-M   'P 1'
#
loop_
_entity.id
_entity.type
_entity.pdbx_description
1 polymer ?
#
loop_
_entity_poly.entity_id
_entity_poly.type
_entity_poly.pdbx_seq_one_letter_code
_entity_poly.pdbx_strand_id
1 'polypeptide(L)'
;MRAHVEVDTTVKMACLDVGLKLKEHFSAISDVQLSGLSSKHSARVMSLMNESSPVFAQDPLFNGGSDVPGQNYELLALAAARPGVEAVGSAPYAEHSVEAAKKNVLLLFQLAEKYSLHLDFHLDYNLDPSSEPLIWFVLDHMRDRIRLGAWRRIQHVCIGHATRLTLWTDDEWTRFSKAVHDDGLPVSLVGLPQSDIYMMGRNVPYPGPPRGTLNPVRLAKEHSLTVALAVNNIGNAFTPQGSPDPLALCPLGIALFQVGTR
;
A
#
# COMPACT_ATOMS: atom_id res chain seq x y z
N MET A 1 6.25 10.60 8.57
CA MET A 1 6.04 9.16 8.89
C MET A 1 4.80 8.67 8.17
N ARG A 2 4.60 7.37 7.89
CA ARG A 2 3.29 6.79 7.52
C ARG A 2 2.98 5.58 8.42
N ALA A 3 1.80 5.47 9.04
CA ALA A 3 1.45 4.34 9.91
C ALA A 3 -0.05 3.97 9.90
N HIS A 4 -0.37 2.75 9.45
CA HIS A 4 -1.73 2.18 9.37
C HIS A 4 -2.39 1.99 10.74
N VAL A 5 -3.69 2.33 10.84
CA VAL A 5 -4.52 2.06 12.03
C VAL A 5 -5.65 1.09 11.68
N GLU A 6 -5.65 -0.03 12.38
CA GLU A 6 -6.57 -1.14 12.17
C GLU A 6 -8.00 -0.79 12.59
N VAL A 7 -8.98 -1.18 11.78
CA VAL A 7 -10.42 -1.02 12.06
C VAL A 7 -11.14 -2.30 11.65
N ASP A 8 -11.51 -3.11 12.65
CA ASP A 8 -12.08 -4.44 12.46
C ASP A 8 -13.10 -4.78 13.58
N THR A 9 -13.61 -6.01 13.55
CA THR A 9 -14.50 -6.53 14.61
C THR A 9 -13.82 -6.81 15.96
N THR A 10 -12.49 -6.74 16.07
CA THR A 10 -11.71 -6.96 17.30
C THR A 10 -11.42 -5.65 18.04
N VAL A 11 -10.70 -4.71 17.40
CA VAL A 11 -10.28 -3.42 17.97
C VAL A 11 -11.35 -2.32 17.82
N LYS A 12 -12.36 -2.54 16.98
CA LYS A 12 -13.42 -1.58 16.65
C LYS A 12 -12.83 -0.23 16.18
N MET A 13 -13.00 0.82 16.96
CA MET A 13 -12.49 2.18 16.69
C MET A 13 -11.28 2.54 17.56
N ALA A 14 -10.83 1.67 18.47
CA ALA A 14 -9.85 2.03 19.51
C ALA A 14 -8.50 2.46 18.90
N CYS A 15 -8.00 1.75 17.89
CA CYS A 15 -6.76 2.10 17.20
C CYS A 15 -6.86 3.43 16.45
N LEU A 16 -8.03 3.74 15.85
CA LEU A 16 -8.30 5.02 15.21
C LEU A 16 -8.41 6.17 16.23
N ASP A 17 -9.16 5.98 17.32
CA ASP A 17 -9.35 7.00 18.35
C ASP A 17 -8.06 7.31 19.13
N VAL A 18 -7.10 6.37 19.15
CA VAL A 18 -5.72 6.62 19.61
C VAL A 18 -4.89 7.28 18.51
N GLY A 19 -4.92 6.77 17.28
CA GLY A 19 -4.17 7.32 16.15
C GLY A 19 -4.46 8.80 15.86
N LEU A 20 -5.72 9.23 15.94
CA LEU A 20 -6.11 10.63 15.79
C LEU A 20 -5.56 11.52 16.92
N LYS A 21 -5.54 11.04 18.17
CA LYS A 21 -4.94 11.76 19.30
C LYS A 21 -3.42 11.87 19.18
N LEU A 22 -2.77 10.84 18.63
CA LEU A 22 -1.33 10.86 18.37
C LEU A 22 -0.97 11.78 17.18
N LYS A 23 -1.79 11.83 16.11
CA LYS A 23 -1.70 12.82 15.02
C LYS A 23 -1.74 14.24 15.59
N GLU A 24 -2.71 14.53 16.46
CA GLU A 24 -2.86 15.84 17.11
C GLU A 24 -1.66 16.16 18.03
N HIS A 25 -1.31 15.24 18.93
CA HIS A 25 -0.25 15.44 19.93
C HIS A 25 1.14 15.66 19.32
N PHE A 26 1.48 14.94 18.25
CA PHE A 26 2.80 15.04 17.62
C PHE A 26 2.88 16.00 16.42
N SER A 27 1.77 16.68 16.07
CA SER A 27 1.69 17.64 14.96
C SER A 27 2.77 18.73 14.95
N ALA A 28 3.32 19.10 16.11
CA ALA A 28 4.40 20.09 16.24
C ALA A 28 5.81 19.54 15.95
N ILE A 29 6.00 18.22 15.84
CA ILE A 29 7.33 17.58 15.68
C ILE A 29 7.39 16.46 14.62
N SER A 30 6.26 15.93 14.14
CA SER A 30 6.25 14.91 13.11
C SER A 30 4.95 14.89 12.31
N ASP A 31 5.06 15.02 10.99
CA ASP A 31 3.97 14.71 10.07
C ASP A 31 3.75 13.19 10.08
N VAL A 32 2.54 12.75 10.40
CA VAL A 32 2.15 11.33 10.40
C VAL A 32 1.08 11.16 9.34
N GLN A 33 1.46 10.58 8.19
CA GLN A 33 0.68 10.00 7.10
C GLN A 33 0.12 8.61 7.50
N LEU A 34 -0.79 7.90 6.84
CA LEU A 34 -1.74 8.10 5.72
C LEU A 34 -1.36 8.67 4.37
N SER A 35 -1.85 7.95 3.38
CA SER A 35 -1.63 8.21 1.98
C SER A 35 -2.60 9.27 1.44
N GLY A 36 -2.31 9.94 0.34
CA GLY A 36 -1.11 9.83 -0.47
C GLY A 36 -0.53 11.21 -0.70
N LEU A 37 0.74 11.22 -1.05
CA LEU A 37 1.44 12.47 -1.33
C LEU A 37 0.82 13.17 -2.55
N SER A 38 0.76 14.50 -2.47
CA SER A 38 0.64 15.36 -3.65
C SER A 38 2.04 15.61 -4.21
N SER A 39 2.20 15.67 -5.53
CA SER A 39 3.48 16.01 -6.16
C SER A 39 3.34 17.12 -7.19
N LYS A 40 4.27 18.08 -7.14
CA LYS A 40 4.58 19.01 -8.23
C LYS A 40 6.09 19.22 -8.33
N HIS A 41 6.65 18.66 -9.41
CA HIS A 41 7.98 18.91 -9.99
C HIS A 41 9.25 18.32 -9.34
N SER A 42 10.04 17.71 -10.23
CA SER A 42 11.50 17.53 -10.25
C SER A 42 12.21 16.85 -9.06
N ALA A 43 12.99 15.82 -9.41
CA ALA A 43 13.81 15.02 -8.50
C ALA A 43 14.79 15.84 -7.63
N ARG A 44 14.52 15.83 -6.32
CA ARG A 44 15.48 15.87 -5.20
C ARG A 44 14.92 14.96 -4.09
N VAL A 45 15.72 14.68 -3.07
CA VAL A 45 15.37 13.77 -1.95
C VAL A 45 13.99 14.14 -1.38
N MET A 46 13.00 13.26 -1.52
CA MET A 46 11.62 13.49 -1.09
C MET A 46 11.47 13.38 0.44
N SER A 47 11.90 14.42 1.13
CA SER A 47 11.26 14.87 2.37
C SER A 47 10.05 15.75 2.04
N LEU A 48 9.18 16.03 3.01
CA LEU A 48 7.88 16.75 2.87
C LEU A 48 6.88 15.90 2.03
N MET A 49 6.07 14.99 2.56
CA MET A 49 5.25 14.91 3.79
C MET A 49 4.07 15.90 3.86
N ASN A 50 2.86 15.35 3.84
CA ASN A 50 1.57 16.02 4.07
C ASN A 50 0.61 15.01 4.77
N GLU A 51 0.38 15.19 6.09
CA GLU A 51 -0.82 14.90 6.91
C GLU A 51 -1.49 13.48 7.06
N SER A 52 -1.90 13.17 8.31
CA SER A 52 -2.96 12.22 8.84
C SER A 52 -2.77 10.68 8.94
N SER A 53 -3.56 9.87 9.70
CA SER A 53 -3.33 8.39 9.85
C SER A 53 -4.45 7.47 9.26
N PRO A 54 -4.15 6.37 8.52
CA PRO A 54 -5.06 5.71 7.59
C PRO A 54 -5.84 4.60 8.26
N VAL A 55 -7.14 4.60 8.03
CA VAL A 55 -8.02 3.51 8.48
C VAL A 55 -7.89 2.31 7.56
N PHE A 56 -7.56 1.15 8.12
CA PHE A 56 -7.14 -0.03 7.36
C PHE A 56 -7.87 -1.29 7.80
N ALA A 57 -8.43 -2.03 6.83
CA ALA A 57 -8.94 -3.38 7.05
C ALA A 57 -7.86 -4.42 6.68
N GLN A 58 -7.18 -4.93 7.70
CA GLN A 58 -6.22 -6.03 7.57
C GLN A 58 -6.93 -7.38 7.37
N ASP A 59 -8.07 -7.55 8.02
CA ASP A 59 -8.99 -8.68 7.86
C ASP A 59 -9.93 -8.51 6.64
N PRO A 60 -10.57 -9.61 6.16
CA PRO A 60 -11.52 -9.56 5.05
C PRO A 60 -12.68 -8.60 5.28
N LEU A 61 -13.13 -7.95 4.20
CA LEU A 61 -14.34 -7.14 4.18
C LEU A 61 -15.60 -7.97 4.00
N PHE A 62 -15.49 -9.15 3.38
CA PHE A 62 -16.60 -10.08 3.17
C PHE A 62 -16.57 -11.21 4.18
N ASN A 63 -17.74 -11.54 4.74
CA ASN A 63 -17.89 -12.78 5.52
C ASN A 63 -17.61 -13.98 4.59
N GLY A 64 -16.95 -15.04 5.07
CA GLY A 64 -16.47 -16.14 4.22
C GLY A 64 -17.57 -16.76 3.35
N GLY A 65 -17.43 -16.65 2.02
CA GLY A 65 -18.41 -17.15 1.03
C GLY A 65 -19.64 -16.26 0.81
N SER A 66 -19.67 -15.05 1.39
CA SER A 66 -20.74 -14.05 1.19
C SER A 66 -20.33 -12.97 0.19
N ASP A 67 -21.21 -12.69 -0.76
CA ASP A 67 -21.11 -11.53 -1.66
C ASP A 67 -21.59 -10.21 -1.02
N VAL A 68 -22.21 -10.30 0.17
CA VAL A 68 -22.60 -9.13 0.98
C VAL A 68 -21.44 -8.74 1.90
N PRO A 69 -21.03 -7.46 1.95
CA PRO A 69 -20.00 -6.98 2.87
C PRO A 69 -20.37 -7.24 4.33
N GLY A 70 -19.37 -7.58 5.15
CA GLY A 70 -19.50 -7.88 6.58
C GLY A 70 -19.22 -6.71 7.50
N GLN A 71 -19.22 -6.98 8.81
CA GLN A 71 -19.06 -5.97 9.86
C GLN A 71 -17.72 -5.21 9.80
N ASN A 72 -16.65 -5.82 9.28
CA ASN A 72 -15.38 -5.14 9.04
C ASN A 72 -15.54 -4.00 8.02
N TYR A 73 -16.33 -4.18 6.96
CA TYR A 73 -16.64 -3.10 6.01
C TYR A 73 -17.54 -2.02 6.63
N GLU A 74 -18.54 -2.39 7.44
CA GLU A 74 -19.38 -1.42 8.14
C GLU A 74 -18.54 -0.51 9.05
N LEU A 75 -17.60 -1.09 9.78
CA LEU A 75 -16.67 -0.36 10.65
C LEU A 75 -15.68 0.48 9.84
N LEU A 76 -15.11 -0.04 8.76
CA LEU A 76 -14.23 0.72 7.86
C LEU A 76 -14.98 1.91 7.21
N ALA A 77 -16.24 1.74 6.83
CA ALA A 77 -17.06 2.79 6.24
C ALA A 77 -17.44 3.89 7.25
N LEU A 78 -17.68 3.53 8.52
CA LEU A 78 -17.86 4.48 9.62
C LEU A 78 -16.55 5.21 9.95
N ALA A 79 -15.41 4.53 9.88
CA ALA A 79 -14.08 5.08 10.12
C ALA A 79 -13.65 6.06 9.01
N ALA A 80 -13.90 5.72 7.74
CA ALA A 80 -13.67 6.58 6.59
C ALA A 80 -14.46 7.90 6.63
N ALA A 81 -15.54 7.96 7.41
CA ALA A 81 -16.34 9.16 7.63
C ALA A 81 -15.87 10.07 8.78
N ARG A 82 -14.81 9.69 9.52
CA ARG A 82 -14.34 10.43 10.70
C ARG A 82 -13.51 11.67 10.30
N PRO A 83 -13.74 12.85 10.90
CA PRO A 83 -12.88 14.02 10.70
C PRO A 83 -11.41 13.71 11.01
N GLY A 84 -10.50 14.18 10.16
CA GLY A 84 -9.07 13.90 10.25
C GLY A 84 -8.63 12.59 9.60
N VAL A 85 -9.56 11.85 8.97
CA VAL A 85 -9.29 10.73 8.06
C VAL A 85 -9.34 11.24 6.62
N GLU A 86 -8.30 10.88 5.86
CA GLU A 86 -7.99 11.43 4.54
C GLU A 86 -7.49 10.29 3.57
N ALA A 87 -7.30 9.06 4.09
CA ALA A 87 -7.19 7.79 3.33
C ALA A 87 -7.93 6.64 4.02
N VAL A 88 -8.37 5.70 3.18
CA VAL A 88 -8.93 4.40 3.56
C VAL A 88 -8.16 3.29 2.83
N GLY A 89 -7.99 2.12 3.45
CA GLY A 89 -7.21 1.04 2.87
C GLY A 89 -7.63 -0.36 3.28
N SER A 90 -7.11 -1.36 2.57
CA SER A 90 -7.39 -2.77 2.82
C SER A 90 -6.28 -3.71 2.32
N ALA A 91 -6.38 -4.98 2.70
CA ALA A 91 -5.58 -6.08 2.15
C ALA A 91 -6.45 -7.02 1.27
N PRO A 92 -6.69 -6.75 -0.03
CA PRO A 92 -7.55 -7.59 -0.87
C PRO A 92 -7.11 -9.05 -0.99
N TYR A 93 -5.85 -9.40 -0.73
CA TYR A 93 -5.37 -10.79 -0.71
C TYR A 93 -5.86 -11.60 0.51
N ALA A 94 -6.41 -10.96 1.54
CA ALA A 94 -7.04 -11.64 2.66
C ALA A 94 -8.41 -12.24 2.28
N GLU A 95 -9.02 -11.76 1.19
CA GLU A 95 -10.33 -12.21 0.73
C GLU A 95 -10.32 -13.67 0.25
N HIS A 96 -11.44 -14.34 0.46
CA HIS A 96 -11.61 -15.78 0.21
C HIS A 96 -11.61 -16.19 -1.28
N SER A 97 -11.57 -15.23 -2.21
CA SER A 97 -11.57 -15.45 -3.66
C SER A 97 -11.02 -14.23 -4.41
N VAL A 98 -10.57 -14.41 -5.66
CA VAL A 98 -10.13 -13.29 -6.52
C VAL A 98 -11.30 -12.36 -6.84
N GLU A 99 -12.51 -12.92 -6.94
CA GLU A 99 -13.76 -12.19 -7.14
C GLU A 99 -14.09 -11.31 -5.93
N ALA A 100 -13.91 -11.81 -4.70
CA ALA A 100 -14.06 -11.02 -3.49
C ALA A 100 -12.94 -9.97 -3.34
N ALA A 101 -11.69 -10.29 -3.70
CA ALA A 101 -10.58 -9.33 -3.75
C ALA A 101 -10.87 -8.16 -4.72
N LYS A 102 -11.43 -8.47 -5.90
CA LYS A 102 -11.91 -7.48 -6.87
C LYS A 102 -13.06 -6.64 -6.31
N LYS A 103 -14.04 -7.24 -5.63
CA LYS A 103 -15.13 -6.50 -4.95
C LYS A 103 -14.63 -5.62 -3.80
N ASN A 104 -13.63 -6.06 -3.04
CA ASN A 104 -12.97 -5.29 -1.98
C ASN A 104 -12.36 -4.00 -2.55
N VAL A 105 -11.57 -4.11 -3.63
CA VAL A 105 -11.04 -2.94 -4.37
C VAL A 105 -12.15 -1.98 -4.80
N LEU A 106 -13.27 -2.48 -5.33
CA LEU A 106 -14.40 -1.64 -5.76
C LEU A 106 -15.05 -0.86 -4.60
N LEU A 107 -15.26 -1.50 -3.45
CA LEU A 107 -15.79 -0.86 -2.24
C LEU A 107 -14.86 0.24 -1.73
N LEU A 108 -13.55 -0.02 -1.72
CA LEU A 108 -12.55 0.96 -1.31
C LEU A 108 -12.57 2.21 -2.20
N PHE A 109 -12.63 2.05 -3.54
CA PHE A 109 -12.83 3.18 -4.44
C PHE A 109 -14.14 3.95 -4.16
N GLN A 110 -15.26 3.26 -3.84
CA GLN A 110 -16.52 3.92 -3.50
C GLN A 110 -16.43 4.75 -2.22
N LEU A 111 -15.78 4.23 -1.17
CA LEU A 111 -15.53 4.99 0.07
C LEU A 111 -14.62 6.21 -0.21
N ALA A 112 -13.55 6.01 -0.96
CA ALA A 112 -12.60 7.08 -1.26
C ALA A 112 -13.20 8.19 -2.12
N GLU A 113 -14.04 7.89 -3.12
CA GLU A 113 -14.82 8.92 -3.84
C GLU A 113 -15.79 9.67 -2.90
N LYS A 114 -16.60 8.92 -2.13
CA LYS A 114 -17.64 9.46 -1.25
C LYS A 114 -17.09 10.43 -0.20
N TYR A 115 -15.91 10.14 0.34
CA TYR A 115 -15.27 10.93 1.39
C TYR A 115 -14.05 11.75 0.89
N SER A 116 -13.80 11.78 -0.43
CA SER A 116 -12.64 12.45 -1.08
C SER A 116 -11.27 12.02 -0.57
N LEU A 117 -11.14 10.75 -0.17
CA LEU A 117 -9.93 10.15 0.41
C LEU A 117 -8.96 9.65 -0.67
N HIS A 118 -7.70 9.44 -0.30
CA HIS A 118 -6.76 8.61 -1.03
C HIS A 118 -6.95 7.11 -0.68
N LEU A 119 -6.21 6.22 -1.36
CA LEU A 119 -6.25 4.77 -1.16
C LEU A 119 -4.88 4.19 -0.75
N ASP A 120 -4.90 3.21 0.14
CA ASP A 120 -3.75 2.36 0.47
C ASP A 120 -4.12 0.88 0.37
N PHE A 121 -3.63 0.18 -0.64
CA PHE A 121 -3.83 -1.26 -0.78
C PHE A 121 -2.57 -2.02 -0.40
N HIS A 122 -2.67 -2.98 0.52
CA HIS A 122 -1.67 -4.05 0.58
C HIS A 122 -2.06 -5.09 -0.48
N LEU A 123 -1.35 -5.08 -1.61
CA LEU A 123 -1.76 -5.80 -2.82
C LEU A 123 -0.70 -6.82 -3.25
N ASP A 124 -1.11 -7.82 -4.02
CA ASP A 124 -0.21 -8.75 -4.73
C ASP A 124 0.86 -9.38 -3.82
N TYR A 125 0.49 -9.71 -2.58
CA TYR A 125 1.36 -10.15 -1.49
C TYR A 125 1.62 -11.66 -1.50
N ASN A 126 2.22 -12.15 -2.57
CA ASN A 126 2.66 -13.54 -2.72
C ASN A 126 3.95 -13.65 -3.56
N LEU A 127 4.38 -14.88 -3.89
CA LEU A 127 5.41 -15.17 -4.89
C LEU A 127 4.98 -16.31 -5.84
N ASP A 128 3.72 -16.29 -6.26
CA ASP A 128 3.13 -17.23 -7.23
C ASP A 128 3.03 -16.56 -8.61
N PRO A 129 3.82 -16.98 -9.61
CA PRO A 129 3.77 -16.43 -10.97
C PRO A 129 2.47 -16.77 -11.71
N SER A 130 1.73 -17.79 -11.28
CA SER A 130 0.43 -18.15 -11.84
C SER A 130 -0.72 -17.28 -11.32
N SER A 131 -0.51 -16.56 -10.21
CA SER A 131 -1.51 -15.64 -9.66
C SER A 131 -1.66 -14.37 -10.52
N GLU A 132 -2.91 -13.97 -10.74
CA GLU A 132 -3.26 -12.73 -11.44
C GLU A 132 -2.81 -11.52 -10.60
N PRO A 133 -1.95 -10.63 -11.12
CA PRO A 133 -1.56 -9.40 -10.42
C PRO A 133 -2.74 -8.42 -10.44
N LEU A 134 -3.37 -8.23 -9.29
CA LEU A 134 -4.59 -7.44 -9.11
C LEU A 134 -4.34 -5.94 -9.34
N ILE A 135 -3.08 -5.49 -9.38
CA ILE A 135 -2.72 -4.11 -9.71
C ILE A 135 -3.27 -3.64 -11.07
N TRP A 136 -3.40 -4.51 -12.08
CA TRP A 136 -4.03 -4.10 -13.36
C TRP A 136 -5.50 -3.72 -13.17
N PHE A 137 -6.26 -4.52 -12.42
CA PHE A 137 -7.66 -4.23 -12.09
C PHE A 137 -7.81 -2.92 -11.32
N VAL A 138 -6.85 -2.59 -10.45
CA VAL A 138 -6.78 -1.29 -9.76
C VAL A 138 -6.50 -0.15 -10.74
N LEU A 139 -5.52 -0.28 -11.65
CA LEU A 139 -5.23 0.75 -12.67
C LEU A 139 -6.43 0.98 -13.60
N ASP A 140 -7.11 -0.09 -14.03
CA ASP A 140 -8.23 0.00 -14.96
C ASP A 140 -9.42 0.74 -14.33
N HIS A 141 -9.81 0.38 -13.10
CA HIS A 141 -10.87 1.09 -12.38
C HIS A 141 -10.49 2.53 -12.04
N MET A 142 -9.23 2.79 -11.70
CA MET A 142 -8.72 4.13 -11.46
C MET A 142 -8.82 5.00 -12.72
N ARG A 143 -8.40 4.46 -13.88
CA ARG A 143 -8.46 5.13 -15.18
C ARG A 143 -9.91 5.49 -15.54
N ASP A 144 -10.84 4.56 -15.40
CA ASP A 144 -12.24 4.81 -15.78
C ASP A 144 -12.95 5.76 -14.82
N ARG A 145 -12.65 5.72 -13.52
CA ARG A 145 -13.16 6.70 -12.56
C ARG A 145 -12.60 8.11 -12.78
N ILE A 146 -11.35 8.23 -13.23
CA ILE A 146 -10.76 9.51 -13.67
C ILE A 146 -11.42 10.01 -14.96
N ARG A 147 -11.67 9.12 -15.94
CA ARG A 147 -12.37 9.46 -17.21
C ARG A 147 -13.81 9.93 -16.98
N LEU A 148 -14.52 9.32 -16.03
CA LEU A 148 -15.88 9.69 -15.62
C LEU A 148 -15.92 10.95 -14.73
N GLY A 149 -14.78 11.49 -14.32
CA GLY A 149 -14.69 12.63 -13.41
C GLY A 149 -15.10 12.34 -11.95
N ALA A 150 -15.35 11.08 -11.61
CA ALA A 150 -15.69 10.63 -10.26
C ALA A 150 -14.47 10.65 -9.32
N TRP A 151 -13.29 10.34 -9.85
CA TRP A 151 -12.02 10.41 -9.13
C TRP A 151 -11.31 11.74 -9.37
N ARG A 152 -11.00 12.49 -8.31
CA ARG A 152 -10.22 13.73 -8.44
C ARG A 152 -8.75 13.39 -8.60
N ARG A 153 -8.05 14.05 -9.52
CA ARG A 153 -6.59 13.90 -9.73
C ARG A 153 -5.69 14.25 -8.53
N ILE A 154 -6.24 14.76 -7.43
CA ILE A 154 -5.54 14.93 -6.15
C ILE A 154 -5.55 13.65 -5.30
N GLN A 155 -6.55 12.79 -5.48
CA GLN A 155 -6.67 11.52 -4.77
C GLN A 155 -5.70 10.51 -5.40
N HIS A 156 -4.96 9.83 -4.55
CA HIS A 156 -3.78 9.04 -4.92
C HIS A 156 -4.00 7.58 -4.53
N VAL A 157 -3.41 6.64 -5.27
CA VAL A 157 -3.45 5.21 -4.91
C VAL A 157 -2.04 4.77 -4.53
N CYS A 158 -1.86 4.34 -3.29
CA CYS A 158 -0.62 3.75 -2.82
C CYS A 158 -0.77 2.22 -2.80
N ILE A 159 0.23 1.51 -3.30
CA ILE A 159 0.32 0.05 -3.23
C ILE A 159 1.47 -0.33 -2.30
N GLY A 160 1.14 -0.89 -1.14
CA GLY A 160 2.10 -1.51 -0.23
C GLY A 160 2.42 -2.95 -0.66
N HIS A 161 3.62 -3.41 -0.31
CA HIS A 161 4.15 -4.75 -0.62
C HIS A 161 4.35 -5.02 -2.12
N ALA A 162 3.29 -5.40 -2.83
CA ALA A 162 3.31 -5.78 -4.25
C ALA A 162 4.39 -6.84 -4.61
N THR A 163 4.63 -7.80 -3.71
CA THR A 163 5.77 -8.74 -3.78
C THR A 163 5.72 -9.63 -5.01
N ARG A 164 4.53 -10.01 -5.51
CA ARG A 164 4.35 -10.78 -6.74
C ARG A 164 4.73 -10.00 -8.00
N LEU A 165 4.86 -8.67 -7.93
CA LEU A 165 5.42 -7.88 -9.03
C LEU A 165 6.95 -8.02 -9.11
N THR A 166 7.63 -8.53 -8.06
CA THR A 166 9.07 -8.85 -8.15
C THR A 166 9.38 -10.01 -9.10
N LEU A 167 8.36 -10.76 -9.53
CA LEU A 167 8.44 -11.80 -10.55
C LEU A 167 8.29 -11.27 -11.98
N TRP A 168 7.94 -9.98 -12.16
CA TRP A 168 7.77 -9.38 -13.49
C TRP A 168 9.08 -9.23 -14.25
N THR A 169 8.96 -9.50 -15.55
CA THR A 169 9.96 -9.17 -16.58
C THR A 169 10.09 -7.66 -16.79
N ASP A 170 11.18 -7.24 -17.41
CA ASP A 170 11.45 -5.85 -17.77
C ASP A 170 10.39 -5.27 -18.73
N ASP A 171 9.83 -6.12 -19.60
CA ASP A 171 8.72 -5.77 -20.50
C ASP A 171 7.42 -5.50 -19.72
N GLU A 172 7.12 -6.29 -18.69
CA GLU A 172 5.95 -6.09 -17.83
C GLU A 172 6.10 -4.82 -16.96
N TRP A 173 7.29 -4.56 -16.41
CA TRP A 173 7.59 -3.31 -15.72
C TRP A 173 7.52 -2.09 -16.64
N THR A 174 7.98 -2.23 -17.89
CA THR A 174 7.87 -1.18 -18.92
C THR A 174 6.41 -0.93 -19.32
N ARG A 175 5.61 -2.00 -19.47
CA ARG A 175 4.15 -1.90 -19.68
C ARG A 175 3.45 -1.21 -18.50
N PHE A 176 3.83 -1.53 -17.27
CA PHE A 176 3.26 -0.92 -16.06
C PHE A 176 3.61 0.57 -15.98
N SER A 177 4.88 0.92 -16.19
CA SER A 177 5.32 2.32 -16.27
C SER A 177 4.58 3.10 -17.35
N LYS A 178 4.41 2.51 -18.54
CA LYS A 178 3.63 3.13 -19.62
C LYS A 178 2.17 3.36 -19.22
N ALA A 179 1.52 2.39 -18.59
CA ALA A 179 0.14 2.52 -18.13
C ALA A 179 -0.04 3.58 -17.02
N VAL A 180 0.93 3.73 -16.13
CA VAL A 180 0.90 4.79 -15.09
C VAL A 180 1.14 6.17 -15.71
N HIS A 181 2.10 6.31 -16.62
CA HIS A 181 2.52 7.60 -17.16
C HIS A 181 1.63 8.13 -18.30
N ASP A 182 1.23 7.30 -19.27
CA ASP A 182 0.41 7.73 -20.41
C ASP A 182 -1.00 8.19 -19.98
N ASP A 183 -1.62 7.46 -19.05
CA ASP A 183 -2.94 7.78 -18.49
C ASP A 183 -2.87 8.85 -17.37
N GLY A 184 -1.66 9.17 -16.89
CA GLY A 184 -1.42 10.16 -15.83
C GLY A 184 -2.00 9.76 -14.46
N LEU A 185 -1.83 8.50 -14.07
CA LEU A 185 -2.42 7.92 -12.86
C LEU A 185 -1.55 8.25 -11.63
N PRO A 186 -2.04 8.99 -10.60
CA PRO A 186 -1.33 9.19 -9.34
C PRO A 186 -1.21 7.88 -8.52
N VAL A 187 -0.22 7.06 -8.85
CA VAL A 187 0.08 5.75 -8.26
C VAL A 187 1.51 5.72 -7.71
N SER A 188 1.71 5.08 -6.55
CA SER A 188 3.03 4.82 -5.98
C SER A 188 3.14 3.41 -5.41
N LEU A 189 4.35 2.86 -5.43
CA LEU A 189 4.66 1.55 -4.84
C LEU A 189 5.55 1.73 -3.59
N VAL A 190 5.26 1.01 -2.51
CA VAL A 190 6.05 1.06 -1.28
C VAL A 190 6.52 -0.34 -0.91
N GLY A 191 7.83 -0.57 -1.05
CA GLY A 191 8.49 -1.80 -0.62
C GLY A 191 8.69 -1.80 0.90
N LEU A 192 8.46 -2.96 1.54
CA LEU A 192 8.42 -3.11 3.00
C LEU A 192 9.43 -4.19 3.43
N PRO A 193 10.72 -4.01 3.11
CA PRO A 193 11.69 -5.09 2.96
C PRO A 193 11.90 -5.92 4.23
N GLN A 194 11.79 -5.33 5.43
CA GLN A 194 11.94 -6.05 6.70
C GLN A 194 10.86 -7.12 6.89
N SER A 195 9.62 -6.83 6.48
CA SER A 195 8.52 -7.80 6.51
C SER A 195 8.57 -8.74 5.32
N ASP A 196 8.80 -8.19 4.11
CA ASP A 196 8.81 -8.94 2.86
C ASP A 196 9.82 -10.10 2.89
N ILE A 197 11.09 -9.83 3.24
CA ILE A 197 12.15 -10.87 3.28
C ILE A 197 11.95 -11.92 4.39
N TYR A 198 11.11 -11.62 5.39
CA TYR A 198 10.81 -12.53 6.50
C TYR A 198 9.56 -13.37 6.26
N MET A 199 8.58 -12.84 5.50
CA MET A 199 7.31 -13.48 5.22
C MET A 199 7.31 -14.26 3.89
N MET A 200 7.95 -13.72 2.86
CA MET A 200 7.92 -14.31 1.53
C MET A 200 8.77 -15.58 1.42
N GLY A 201 8.30 -16.51 0.58
CA GLY A 201 9.17 -17.57 0.06
C GLY A 201 9.55 -18.71 1.02
N ARG A 202 9.05 -18.72 2.26
CA ARG A 202 9.37 -19.69 3.33
C ARG A 202 9.32 -21.18 2.91
N ASN A 203 8.46 -21.51 1.96
CA ASN A 203 8.21 -22.88 1.50
C ASN A 203 8.85 -23.18 0.12
N VAL A 204 9.66 -22.27 -0.44
CA VAL A 204 10.30 -22.46 -1.75
C VAL A 204 11.54 -23.38 -1.59
N PRO A 205 11.61 -24.51 -2.33
CA PRO A 205 12.74 -25.44 -2.25
C PRO A 205 14.03 -24.86 -2.86
N TYR A 206 15.14 -25.57 -2.68
CA TYR A 206 16.46 -25.20 -3.25
C TYR A 206 16.35 -24.80 -4.74
N PRO A 207 16.92 -23.66 -5.18
CA PRO A 207 17.93 -22.81 -4.50
C PRO A 207 17.40 -21.90 -3.39
N GLY A 208 16.10 -21.94 -3.09
CA GLY A 208 15.43 -21.06 -2.14
C GLY A 208 14.70 -19.91 -2.84
N PRO A 209 13.98 -19.07 -2.09
CA PRO A 209 13.17 -18.01 -2.66
C PRO A 209 13.99 -16.84 -3.23
N PRO A 210 13.44 -16.08 -4.19
CA PRO A 210 13.96 -14.75 -4.51
C PRO A 210 13.75 -13.81 -3.30
N ARG A 211 14.42 -12.64 -3.31
CA ARG A 211 14.36 -11.66 -2.20
C ARG A 211 12.95 -11.19 -1.84
N GLY A 212 12.00 -11.30 -2.77
CA GLY A 212 10.57 -11.12 -2.49
C GLY A 212 10.12 -9.71 -2.09
N THR A 213 10.96 -8.69 -2.23
CA THR A 213 10.65 -7.28 -1.97
C THR A 213 10.94 -6.43 -3.21
N LEU A 214 10.15 -5.37 -3.42
CA LEU A 214 10.38 -4.39 -4.49
C LEU A 214 11.79 -3.78 -4.37
N ASN A 215 12.44 -3.51 -5.51
CA ASN A 215 13.69 -2.77 -5.60
C ASN A 215 13.41 -1.32 -6.05
N PRO A 216 13.14 -0.37 -5.14
CA PRO A 216 12.75 0.99 -5.53
C PRO A 216 13.88 1.75 -6.25
N VAL A 217 15.14 1.44 -5.96
CA VAL A 217 16.27 2.09 -6.66
C VAL A 217 16.32 1.68 -8.13
N ARG A 218 15.94 0.42 -8.44
CA ARG A 218 15.71 -0.04 -9.81
C ARG A 218 14.49 0.65 -10.43
N LEU A 219 13.33 0.54 -9.79
CA LEU A 219 12.04 1.02 -10.31
C LEU A 219 12.02 2.54 -10.59
N ALA A 220 12.68 3.33 -9.75
CA ALA A 220 12.82 4.77 -9.95
C ALA A 220 13.78 5.14 -11.09
N LYS A 221 14.84 4.35 -11.34
CA LYS A 221 15.89 4.66 -12.33
C LYS A 221 15.59 4.11 -13.72
N GLU A 222 15.05 2.90 -13.80
CA GLU A 222 14.85 2.16 -15.06
C GLU A 222 13.42 2.33 -15.61
N HIS A 223 12.44 2.57 -14.72
CA HIS A 223 11.03 2.67 -15.09
C HIS A 223 10.38 4.00 -14.67
N SER A 224 11.14 4.95 -14.11
CA SER A 224 10.69 6.29 -13.67
C SER A 224 9.52 6.30 -12.66
N LEU A 225 9.27 5.19 -11.96
CA LEU A 225 8.10 5.02 -11.09
C LEU A 225 8.24 5.79 -9.76
N THR A 226 7.14 6.36 -9.27
CA THR A 226 7.05 6.91 -7.90
C THR A 226 7.09 5.76 -6.89
N VAL A 227 8.20 5.63 -6.16
CA VAL A 227 8.43 4.52 -5.24
C VAL A 227 9.10 4.95 -3.94
N ALA A 228 8.81 4.25 -2.85
CA ALA A 228 9.40 4.48 -1.53
C ALA A 228 9.77 3.17 -0.80
N LEU A 229 10.53 3.31 0.29
CA LEU A 229 10.69 2.31 1.33
C LEU A 229 9.98 2.80 2.59
N ALA A 230 9.38 1.88 3.35
CA ALA A 230 8.90 2.17 4.70
C ALA A 230 9.18 1.00 5.65
N VAL A 231 9.24 1.32 6.95
CA VAL A 231 9.11 0.32 8.02
C VAL A 231 7.64 -0.06 8.06
N ASN A 232 7.36 -1.35 8.22
CA ASN A 232 6.01 -1.88 8.37
C ASN A 232 5.81 -2.36 9.80
N ASN A 233 5.85 -3.67 10.02
CA ASN A 233 5.69 -4.29 11.31
C ASN A 233 7.00 -4.24 12.12
N ILE A 234 6.90 -4.17 13.45
CA ILE A 234 8.04 -4.19 14.37
C ILE A 234 7.66 -5.00 15.62
N GLY A 235 8.49 -5.98 16.00
CA GLY A 235 8.33 -6.73 17.24
C GLY A 235 7.08 -7.62 17.31
N ASN A 236 6.48 -7.99 16.18
CA ASN A 236 5.26 -8.82 16.13
C ASN A 236 5.44 -10.08 15.25
N ALA A 237 4.39 -10.90 15.14
CA ALA A 237 4.43 -12.17 14.42
C ALA A 237 4.75 -12.05 12.90
N PHE A 238 4.50 -10.89 12.30
CA PHE A 238 4.78 -10.61 10.88
C PHE A 238 6.17 -9.99 10.67
N THR A 239 6.80 -9.43 11.70
CA THR A 239 8.19 -8.93 11.68
C THR A 239 8.71 -8.84 13.13
N PRO A 240 9.37 -9.89 13.65
CA PRO A 240 9.76 -9.97 15.07
C PRO A 240 11.00 -9.13 15.41
N GLN A 241 11.69 -8.57 14.42
CA GLN A 241 12.93 -7.82 14.56
C GLN A 241 12.92 -6.59 13.64
N GLY A 242 13.43 -5.45 14.11
CA GLY A 242 13.51 -4.23 13.32
C GLY A 242 13.84 -3.00 14.15
N SER A 243 14.09 -1.89 13.47
CA SER A 243 14.16 -0.56 14.09
C SER A 243 12.98 0.28 13.59
N PRO A 244 12.35 1.11 14.44
CA PRO A 244 11.34 2.08 14.00
C PRO A 244 11.93 3.24 13.18
N ASP A 245 13.26 3.41 13.17
CA ASP A 245 13.94 4.43 12.37
C ASP A 245 13.93 4.06 10.87
N PRO A 246 13.29 4.84 9.97
CA PRO A 246 13.32 4.60 8.53
C PRO A 246 14.73 4.67 7.93
N LEU A 247 15.70 5.36 8.56
CA LEU A 247 17.08 5.41 8.08
C LEU A 247 17.78 4.04 8.21
N ALA A 248 17.31 3.15 9.09
CA ALA A 248 17.78 1.77 9.17
C ALA A 248 17.46 0.95 7.90
N LEU A 249 16.53 1.42 7.06
CA LEU A 249 16.25 0.81 5.74
C LEU A 249 17.33 1.12 4.71
N CYS A 250 18.14 2.18 4.89
CA CYS A 250 19.20 2.55 3.97
C CYS A 250 20.33 1.49 3.89
N PRO A 251 20.98 1.06 5.00
CA PRO A 251 21.99 -0.01 4.93
C PRO A 251 21.39 -1.36 4.53
N LEU A 252 20.14 -1.65 4.93
CA LEU A 252 19.41 -2.84 4.48
C LEU A 252 19.19 -2.82 2.96
N GLY A 253 18.79 -1.68 2.40
CA GLY A 253 18.59 -1.50 0.95
C GLY A 253 19.89 -1.62 0.14
N ILE A 254 21.02 -1.15 0.67
CA ILE A 254 22.34 -1.37 0.04
C ILE A 254 22.62 -2.87 -0.10
N ALA A 255 22.40 -3.64 0.97
CA ALA A 255 22.60 -5.10 0.96
C ALA A 255 21.57 -5.84 0.08
N LEU A 256 20.28 -5.54 0.21
CA LEU A 256 19.20 -6.23 -0.51
C LEU A 256 19.12 -5.89 -2.00
N PHE A 257 19.55 -4.70 -2.41
CA PHE A 257 19.48 -4.28 -3.82
C PHE A 257 20.87 -4.23 -4.49
N GLN A 258 21.95 -4.43 -3.73
CA GLN A 258 23.35 -4.39 -4.19
C GLN A 258 23.71 -3.06 -4.87
N VAL A 259 23.06 -1.98 -4.45
CA VAL A 259 23.18 -0.62 -4.98
C VAL A 259 24.32 0.15 -4.29
N GLY A 260 25.52 -0.43 -4.34
CA GLY A 260 26.76 0.24 -3.95
C GLY A 260 27.35 1.11 -5.06
N THR A 261 28.61 1.51 -4.88
CA THR A 261 29.44 2.08 -5.96
C THR A 261 29.68 1.05 -7.06
N ARG A 262 29.47 1.46 -8.31
CA ARG A 262 30.12 0.86 -9.49
C ARG A 262 31.45 1.56 -9.73
#